data_AF-V5GMK0-F1
#
_entry.id   AF-V5GMK0-F1
#
_cell.length_a   1.000
_cell.length_b   1.000
_cell.length_c   1.000
_cell.angle_alpha   90.00
_cell.angle_beta   90.00
_cell.angle_gamma   90.00
#
_symmetry.space_group_name_H-M   'P 1'
#
loop_
_entity.id
_entity.type
_entity.pdbx_description
1 polymer ?
#
loop_
_entity_poly.entity_id
_entity_poly.type
_entity_poly.pdbx_seq_one_letter_code
_entity_poly.pdbx_strand_id
1 'polypeptide(L)'
;GGIINEAIEEYFPDPTVRITSEPGRYYVNSAFTLVTSIHSLKATKTQTNERSYAYYVDVGVYGGLIPILFDENYSFQPLNTKIGGELYPTVIWGPTCDSWDKLAKNILLPKLNSGDWLVVEDAGAY
;
A
#
# COMPACT_ATOMS: atom_id res chain seq x y z
N GLY A 1 -21.81 2.16 -11.12
CA GLY A 1 -22.33 2.23 -12.49
C GLY A 1 -23.56 3.11 -12.60
N GLY A 2 -24.61 2.84 -11.81
CA GLY A 2 -25.92 3.49 -11.95
C GLY A 2 -25.91 5.01 -12.01
N ILE A 3 -25.32 5.69 -11.02
CA ILE A 3 -25.40 7.16 -10.89
C ILE A 3 -24.80 7.92 -12.10
N ILE A 4 -23.66 7.46 -12.63
CA ILE A 4 -23.03 8.12 -13.78
C ILE A 4 -23.89 7.92 -15.04
N ASN A 5 -24.42 6.72 -15.23
CA ASN A 5 -25.27 6.41 -16.38
C ASN A 5 -26.59 7.19 -16.33
N GLU A 6 -27.23 7.27 -15.16
CA GLU A 6 -28.45 8.07 -14.94
C GLU A 6 -28.21 9.55 -15.28
N ALA A 7 -27.09 10.13 -14.83
CA ALA A 7 -26.74 11.51 -15.15
C ALA A 7 -26.45 11.72 -16.65
N ILE A 8 -25.81 10.77 -17.32
CA ILE A 8 -25.59 10.85 -18.78
C ILE A 8 -26.94 10.86 -19.51
N GLU A 9 -27.87 9.99 -19.11
CA GLU A 9 -29.21 9.92 -19.69
C GLU A 9 -30.01 11.21 -19.47
N GLU A 10 -29.92 11.82 -18.28
CA GLU A 10 -30.61 13.07 -17.94
C GLU A 10 -30.02 14.29 -18.66
N TYR A 11 -28.69 14.46 -18.62
CA TYR A 11 -28.02 15.70 -19.06
C TYR A 11 -27.52 15.66 -20.51
N PHE A 12 -27.31 14.47 -21.09
CA PHE A 12 -26.85 14.29 -22.47
C PHE A 12 -27.75 13.31 -23.24
N PRO A 13 -29.06 13.60 -23.39
CA PRO A 13 -30.01 12.69 -24.02
C PRO A 13 -29.83 12.57 -25.55
N ASP A 14 -29.03 13.43 -26.18
CA ASP A 14 -28.77 13.42 -27.62
C ASP A 14 -27.84 12.23 -27.99
N PRO A 15 -28.31 11.25 -28.78
CA PRO A 15 -27.53 10.06 -29.13
C PRO A 15 -26.35 10.34 -30.07
N THR A 16 -26.26 11.55 -30.64
CA THR A 16 -25.11 11.96 -31.47
C THR A 16 -23.89 12.36 -30.62
N VAL A 17 -24.10 12.62 -29.33
CA VAL A 17 -23.03 12.93 -28.38
C VAL A 17 -22.26 11.66 -28.08
N ARG A 18 -20.96 11.68 -28.39
CA ARG A 18 -20.03 10.58 -28.07
C ARG A 18 -19.42 10.79 -26.69
N ILE A 19 -19.75 9.92 -25.74
CA ILE A 19 -19.16 9.91 -24.41
C ILE A 19 -17.91 9.03 -24.38
N THR A 20 -16.81 9.55 -23.84
CA THR A 20 -15.54 8.82 -23.62
C THR A 20 -15.01 9.09 -22.22
N SER A 21 -14.22 8.15 -21.68
CA SER A 21 -13.51 8.31 -20.42
C SER A 21 -12.04 7.92 -20.60
N GLU A 22 -11.18 8.45 -19.72
CA GLU A 22 -9.74 8.15 -19.72
C GLU A 22 -9.33 7.46 -18.40
N PRO A 23 -9.86 6.26 -18.08
CA PRO A 23 -9.67 5.66 -16.76
C PRO A 23 -8.34 4.90 -16.67
N GLY A 24 -7.22 5.62 -16.60
CA GLY A 24 -5.88 5.03 -16.55
C GLY A 24 -5.68 4.09 -15.35
N ARG A 25 -5.82 4.62 -14.13
CA ARG A 25 -5.66 3.86 -12.87
C ARG A 25 -6.53 2.60 -12.84
N TYR A 26 -7.77 2.69 -13.30
CA TYR A 26 -8.71 1.57 -13.32
C TYR A 26 -8.16 0.35 -14.07
N TYR A 27 -7.41 0.57 -15.16
CA TYR A 27 -6.86 -0.53 -15.96
C TYR A 27 -5.61 -1.16 -15.36
N VAL A 28 -4.74 -0.37 -14.73
CA VAL A 28 -3.36 -0.82 -14.42
C VAL A 28 -3.14 -1.09 -12.95
N ASN A 29 -3.94 -0.55 -12.05
CA ASN A 29 -3.65 -0.58 -10.61
C ASN A 29 -3.51 -2.01 -10.05
N SER A 30 -4.49 -2.86 -10.31
CA SER A 30 -4.50 -4.26 -9.85
C SER A 30 -3.65 -5.20 -10.70
N ALA A 31 -3.10 -4.72 -11.81
CA ALA A 31 -2.28 -5.54 -12.71
C ALA A 31 -0.86 -5.79 -12.16
N PHE A 32 -0.42 -5.03 -11.17
CA PHE A 32 0.92 -5.14 -10.59
C PHE A 32 0.87 -5.34 -9.08
N THR A 33 1.72 -6.25 -8.62
CA THR A 33 1.97 -6.53 -7.21
C THR A 33 3.45 -6.23 -6.95
N LEU A 34 3.72 -5.36 -5.98
CA LEU A 34 5.06 -5.08 -5.51
C LEU A 34 5.46 -6.10 -4.46
N VAL A 35 6.68 -6.62 -4.56
CA VAL A 35 7.29 -7.51 -3.56
C VAL A 35 8.60 -6.90 -3.09
N THR A 36 8.79 -6.76 -1.78
CA THR A 36 9.94 -6.06 -1.18
C THR A 36 10.49 -6.88 -0.01
N SER A 37 11.81 -6.87 0.19
CA SER A 37 12.46 -7.63 1.26
C SER A 37 12.72 -6.76 2.48
N ILE A 38 12.61 -7.36 3.68
CA ILE A 38 13.04 -6.72 4.93
C ILE A 38 14.55 -6.88 5.03
N HIS A 39 15.31 -5.79 4.88
CA HIS A 39 16.77 -5.87 5.02
C HIS A 39 17.22 -5.69 6.47
N SER A 40 16.48 -4.91 7.28
CA SER A 40 16.78 -4.76 8.70
C SER A 40 15.52 -4.53 9.54
N LEU A 41 15.63 -4.77 10.84
CA LEU A 41 14.55 -4.60 11.79
C LEU A 41 15.04 -4.04 13.12
N LYS A 42 14.14 -3.35 13.82
CA LYS A 42 14.35 -2.86 15.17
C LYS A 42 13.16 -3.23 16.03
N ALA A 43 13.40 -4.00 17.09
CA ALA A 43 12.42 -4.19 18.15
C ALA A 43 12.31 -2.90 18.97
N THR A 44 11.09 -2.46 19.22
CA THR A 44 10.77 -1.26 19.99
C THR A 44 9.65 -1.57 20.99
N LYS A 45 9.26 -0.56 21.76
CA LYS A 45 8.11 -0.61 22.65
C LYS A 45 7.16 0.54 22.33
N THR A 46 5.86 0.28 22.44
CA THR A 46 4.82 1.31 22.36
C THR A 46 4.83 2.18 23.63
N GLN A 47 4.02 3.24 23.63
CA GLN A 47 3.79 4.05 24.83
C GLN A 47 3.15 3.24 25.97
N THR A 48 2.39 2.19 25.64
CA THR A 48 1.79 1.25 26.61
C THR A 48 2.75 0.14 27.04
N ASN A 49 4.05 0.25 26.69
CA ASN A 49 5.11 -0.72 26.98
C ASN A 49 4.88 -2.11 26.33
N GLU A 50 4.03 -2.18 25.30
CA GLU A 50 3.84 -3.37 24.47
C GLU A 50 4.97 -3.51 23.44
N ARG A 51 5.28 -4.75 23.05
CA ARG A 51 6.31 -5.03 22.05
C ARG A 51 5.86 -4.57 20.67
N SER A 52 6.71 -3.86 19.96
CA SER A 52 6.47 -3.40 18.59
C SER A 52 7.70 -3.55 17.72
N TYR A 53 7.54 -3.43 16.40
CA TYR A 53 8.63 -3.57 15.44
C TYR A 53 8.68 -2.41 14.45
N ALA A 54 9.88 -2.04 14.04
CA ALA A 54 10.13 -1.24 12.85
C ALA A 54 10.87 -2.11 11.84
N TYR A 55 10.29 -2.28 10.64
CA TYR A 55 10.92 -2.99 9.53
C TYR A 55 11.41 -1.97 8.49
N TYR A 56 12.60 -2.21 7.97
CA TYR A 56 13.20 -1.40 6.90
C TYR A 56 13.30 -2.27 5.65
N VAL A 57 12.73 -1.77 4.56
CA VAL A 57 12.59 -2.51 3.31
C VAL A 57 13.35 -1.84 2.16
N ASP A 58 13.61 -2.60 1.09
CA ASP A 58 14.42 -2.14 -0.05
C ASP A 58 13.68 -1.20 -1.02
N VAL A 59 12.36 -1.06 -0.89
CA VAL A 59 11.54 -0.10 -1.63
C VAL A 59 11.06 0.99 -0.70
N GLY A 60 11.04 2.24 -1.17
CA GLY A 60 10.57 3.39 -0.41
C GLY A 60 9.49 4.16 -1.14
N VAL A 61 9.05 5.26 -0.53
CA VAL A 61 8.14 6.24 -1.14
C VAL A 61 8.68 6.70 -2.50
N TYR A 62 9.98 6.98 -2.57
CA TYR A 62 10.64 7.43 -3.80
C TYR A 62 10.89 6.31 -4.83
N GLY A 63 10.64 5.05 -4.46
CA GLY A 63 10.88 3.85 -5.27
C GLY A 63 9.65 3.28 -5.96
N GLY A 64 8.59 4.08 -6.13
CA GLY A 64 7.31 3.64 -6.73
C GLY A 64 6.14 3.56 -5.75
N LEU A 65 6.27 4.15 -4.56
CA LEU A 65 5.18 4.27 -3.57
C LEU A 65 4.94 5.74 -3.19
N ILE A 66 5.17 6.65 -4.14
CA ILE A 66 4.97 8.08 -3.93
C ILE A 66 3.52 8.46 -3.58
N PRO A 67 2.48 7.72 -4.03
CA PRO A 67 1.10 8.02 -3.64
C PRO A 67 0.84 7.98 -2.13
N ILE A 68 1.70 7.31 -1.34
CA ILE A 68 1.63 7.34 0.13
C ILE A 68 1.71 8.76 0.69
N LEU A 69 2.48 9.65 0.04
CA LEU A 69 2.55 11.06 0.44
C LEU A 69 1.26 11.85 0.19
N PHE A 70 0.36 11.29 -0.61
CA PHE A 70 -0.91 11.88 -1.02
C PHE A 70 -2.11 11.08 -0.46
N ASP A 71 -1.93 10.51 0.74
CA ASP A 71 -2.94 9.78 1.51
C ASP A 71 -3.43 8.46 0.87
N GLU A 72 -2.69 7.90 -0.09
CA GLU A 72 -2.95 6.56 -0.61
C GLU A 72 -2.44 5.50 0.39
N ASN A 73 -3.27 4.52 0.71
CA ASN A 73 -2.93 3.47 1.67
C ASN A 73 -2.66 2.15 0.95
N TYR A 74 -1.45 1.63 1.13
CA TYR A 74 -1.08 0.30 0.66
C TYR A 74 -1.19 -0.74 1.78
N SER A 75 -1.69 -1.92 1.42
CA SER A 75 -1.75 -3.07 2.32
C SER A 75 -0.47 -3.88 2.21
N PHE A 76 0.35 -3.84 3.26
CA PHE A 76 1.56 -4.67 3.35
C PHE A 76 1.24 -5.99 4.02
N GLN A 77 1.46 -7.10 3.31
CA GLN A 77 1.21 -8.46 3.81
C GLN A 77 2.48 -9.31 3.69
N PRO A 78 2.82 -10.18 4.65
CA PRO A 78 3.97 -11.05 4.50
C PRO A 78 3.70 -12.17 3.48
N LEU A 79 4.66 -12.42 2.58
CA LEU A 79 4.50 -13.39 1.48
C LEU A 79 4.36 -14.84 1.97
N ASN A 80 5.10 -15.21 3.01
CA ASN A 80 5.31 -16.62 3.42
C ASN A 80 5.03 -16.88 4.91
N THR A 81 4.09 -16.16 5.52
CA THR A 81 3.72 -16.47 6.91
C THR A 81 2.66 -17.57 6.98
N LYS A 82 2.93 -18.57 7.82
CA LYS A 82 1.90 -19.51 8.27
C LYS A 82 0.77 -18.71 8.89
N ILE A 83 -0.47 -19.01 8.50
CA ILE A 83 -1.67 -18.41 9.09
C ILE A 83 -1.69 -18.79 10.56
N GLY A 84 -1.62 -17.81 11.45
CA GLY A 84 -1.63 -17.98 12.91
C GLY A 84 -0.35 -17.49 13.60
N GLY A 85 -0.51 -16.60 14.57
CA GLY A 85 0.58 -16.05 15.36
C GLY A 85 0.16 -14.79 16.11
N GLU A 86 0.94 -14.39 17.12
CA GLU A 86 0.77 -13.11 17.80
C GLU A 86 1.12 -11.97 16.82
N LEU A 87 0.24 -10.97 16.76
CA LEU A 87 0.44 -9.78 15.94
C LEU A 87 1.00 -8.65 16.79
N TYR A 88 1.90 -7.87 16.21
CA TYR A 88 2.56 -6.77 16.88
C TYR A 88 2.36 -5.46 16.12
N PRO A 89 2.16 -4.33 16.83
CA PRO A 89 2.19 -3.01 16.24
C PRO A 89 3.50 -2.80 15.48
N THR A 90 3.38 -2.43 14.21
CA THR A 90 4.50 -2.37 13.28
C THR A 90 4.50 -1.06 12.49
N VAL A 91 5.70 -0.57 12.21
CA VAL A 91 5.97 0.53 11.27
C VAL A 91 6.88 0.00 10.17
N ILE A 92 6.57 0.31 8.91
CA ILE A 92 7.40 -0.02 7.75
C ILE A 92 8.04 1.26 7.24
N TRP A 93 9.36 1.22 7.07
CA TRP A 93 10.18 2.31 6.55
C TRP A 93 10.80 1.89 5.23
N GLY A 94 10.93 2.83 4.31
CA GLY A 94 11.76 2.66 3.13
C GLY A 94 13.25 2.75 3.46
N PRO A 95 14.12 2.63 2.44
CA PRO A 95 15.56 2.51 2.60
C PRO A 95 16.26 3.84 2.85
N THR A 96 15.57 4.98 2.75
CA THR A 96 16.20 6.30 2.86
C THR A 96 16.24 6.81 4.30
N CYS A 97 17.08 7.82 4.55
CA CYS A 97 17.15 8.50 5.84
C CYS A 97 16.05 9.57 6.04
N ASP A 98 15.13 9.73 5.08
CA ASP A 98 14.06 10.72 5.18
C ASP A 98 12.93 10.23 6.10
N SER A 99 12.51 11.09 7.03
CA SER A 99 11.37 10.84 7.91
C SER A 99 10.03 10.62 7.17
N TRP A 100 9.93 11.13 5.94
CA TRP A 100 8.80 10.94 5.02
C TRP A 100 8.82 9.59 4.31
N ASP A 101 9.94 8.88 4.31
CA ASP A 101 10.06 7.53 3.73
C ASP A 101 9.50 6.46 4.69
N LYS A 102 8.25 6.69 5.12
CA LYS A 102 7.48 5.84 6.01
C LYS A 102 6.30 5.30 5.22
N LEU A 103 6.31 3.99 4.98
CA LEU A 103 5.35 3.34 4.10
C LEU A 103 4.07 2.94 4.82
N ALA A 104 4.18 2.53 6.08
CA ALA A 104 3.02 2.13 6.88
C ALA A 104 3.26 2.44 8.35
N LYS A 105 2.20 2.85 9.05
CA LYS A 105 2.24 3.16 10.48
C LYS A 105 1.09 2.47 11.19
N ASN A 106 1.37 1.88 12.34
CA ASN A 106 0.38 1.23 13.22
C ASN A 106 -0.36 0.06 12.55
N ILE A 107 0.32 -0.67 11.66
CA ILE A 107 -0.22 -1.92 11.11
C ILE A 107 0.09 -3.08 12.05
N LEU A 108 -0.69 -4.14 11.97
CA LEU A 108 -0.47 -5.36 12.75
C LEU A 108 0.15 -6.41 11.85
N LEU A 109 1.37 -6.83 12.19
CA LEU A 109 2.08 -7.89 11.49
C LEU A 109 2.58 -8.94 12.49
N PRO A 110 2.69 -10.21 12.07
CA PRO A 110 3.45 -11.18 12.86
C PRO A 110 4.92 -10.72 12.98
N LYS A 111 5.65 -11.33 13.90
CA LYS A 111 7.10 -11.13 13.97
C LYS A 111 7.75 -11.67 12.69
N LEU A 112 8.43 -10.80 11.95
CA LEU A 112 9.22 -11.11 10.77
C LEU A 112 10.71 -10.90 11.06
N ASN A 113 11.56 -11.38 10.17
CA ASN A 113 13.01 -11.32 10.24
C ASN A 113 13.60 -10.65 8.99
N SER A 114 14.88 -10.29 9.07
CA SER A 114 15.63 -9.88 7.89
C SER A 114 15.64 -11.05 6.88
N GLY A 115 15.38 -10.73 5.61
CA GLY A 115 15.21 -11.69 4.52
C GLY A 115 13.78 -12.16 4.27
N ASP A 116 12.83 -11.85 5.17
CA ASP A 116 11.41 -12.08 4.91
C ASP A 116 10.87 -11.07 3.89
N TRP A 117 9.83 -11.46 3.16
CA TRP A 117 9.25 -10.69 2.07
C TRP A 117 7.88 -10.14 2.44
N LEU A 118 7.63 -8.89 2.05
CA LEU A 118 6.33 -8.24 2.08
C LEU A 118 5.80 -8.07 0.66
N VAL A 119 4.49 -8.12 0.54
CA VAL A 119 3.72 -8.01 -0.69
C VAL A 119 2.78 -6.83 -0.53
N VAL A 120 2.67 -6.05 -1.60
CA VAL A 120 1.70 -4.97 -1.75
C VAL A 120 0.98 -5.18 -3.07
N GLU A 121 -0.29 -5.53 -2.98
CA GLU A 121 -1.19 -5.60 -4.15
C GLU A 121 -1.59 -4.19 -4.59
N ASP A 122 -2.23 -4.09 -5.76
CA ASP A 122 -2.78 -2.82 -6.26
C ASP A 122 -1.73 -1.71 -6.43
N ALA A 123 -0.51 -2.07 -6.84
CA ALA A 123 0.66 -1.19 -6.92
C ALA A 123 1.02 -0.79 -8.37
N GLY A 124 0.06 -0.85 -9.30
CA GLY A 124 0.32 -0.63 -10.72
C GLY A 124 0.08 0.78 -11.26
N ALA A 125 -0.45 1.69 -10.44
CA ALA A 125 -0.74 3.06 -10.86
C ALA A 125 -0.04 4.09 -9.97
N TYR A 126 0.71 4.98 -10.64
CA TYR A 126 1.46 6.13 -10.09
C TYR A 126 2.70 5.77 -9.28
#